data_AF-A0A375CR84-F1
#
_entry.id   AF-A0A375CR84-F1
#
_cell.length_a   1.000
_cell.length_b   1.000
_cell.length_c   1.000
_cell.angle_alpha   90.00
_cell.angle_beta   90.00
_cell.angle_gamma   90.00
#
_symmetry.space_group_name_H-M   'P 1'
#
loop_
_entity.id
_entity.type
_entity.pdbx_description
1 polymer ?
#
loop_
_entity_poly.entity_id
_entity_poly.type
_entity_poly.pdbx_seq_one_letter_code
_entity_poly.pdbx_strand_id
1 'polypeptide(L)'
;MCATIPVKPKFHSRYCLTLKFHAHIFLKPKFHSDPNMTSSLQDKILTLNDQLTESERRLAAVTLECIGNLAAYSATELAQKAGVSKATAGRFFRRLGYENFNEVRALLRDEADRGSPLYELAGVRAPADDQAPLARHLANDLQNLAQTFDRLHPADVERAVALFAGAGRVFIAGFRNGRVLAQYAWALLTQLRPGVTLAPGAGLNLAEDLADLGADDVLLVMDFRRRVTLLWPMVAHANRVGAKVVILTDPSATDLPARSDVVLRCVNHGAAVFDSYVAAVSLINHLCTSLALILGDAARDRLEEIESLHDHYGDLHR
;
A
#
# COMPACT_ATOMS: atom_id res chain seq x y z
N MET A 1 3.13 -23.21 -79.39
CA MET A 1 3.34 -23.86 -78.07
C MET A 1 4.54 -23.20 -77.42
N CYS A 2 4.30 -22.29 -76.49
CA CYS A 2 5.36 -21.59 -75.75
C CYS A 2 4.88 -21.49 -74.31
N ALA A 3 5.55 -22.18 -73.38
CA ALA A 3 5.15 -22.29 -71.99
C ALA A 3 5.94 -21.29 -71.14
N THR A 4 5.22 -20.51 -70.33
CA THR A 4 5.77 -19.55 -69.37
C THR A 4 5.42 -19.99 -67.94
N ILE A 5 6.47 -20.35 -67.21
CA ILE A 5 6.78 -20.26 -65.76
C ILE A 5 5.67 -19.81 -64.78
N PRO A 6 5.62 -20.43 -63.58
CA PRO A 6 5.53 -19.67 -62.33
C PRO A 6 6.67 -19.98 -61.34
N VAL A 7 7.18 -18.91 -60.72
CA VAL A 7 8.26 -18.87 -59.72
C VAL A 7 7.67 -18.96 -58.31
N LYS A 8 8.17 -19.88 -57.48
CA LYS A 8 7.99 -19.90 -56.01
C LYS A 8 9.22 -19.30 -55.34
N PRO A 9 9.13 -18.46 -54.30
CA PRO A 9 10.29 -18.11 -53.49
C PRO A 9 10.52 -19.15 -52.39
N LYS A 10 11.75 -19.68 -52.36
CA LYS A 10 12.40 -20.32 -51.21
C LYS A 10 13.24 -19.25 -50.50
N PHE A 11 13.14 -19.12 -49.18
CA PHE A 11 14.13 -18.46 -48.31
C PHE A 11 14.34 -19.36 -47.08
N HIS A 12 15.34 -20.23 -47.09
CA HIS A 12 16.69 -20.06 -46.54
C HIS A 12 16.76 -19.81 -45.02
N SER A 13 16.97 -20.93 -44.33
CA SER A 13 17.56 -21.07 -43.00
C SER A 13 18.93 -20.39 -42.92
N ARG A 14 19.15 -19.63 -41.84
CA ARG A 14 20.41 -19.51 -41.06
C ARG A 14 20.25 -18.36 -40.06
N TYR A 15 19.95 -18.67 -38.80
CA TYR A 15 20.57 -18.02 -37.62
C TYR A 15 20.38 -18.97 -36.43
N CYS A 16 21.45 -19.72 -36.17
CA CYS A 16 21.64 -20.50 -34.96
C CYS A 16 22.11 -19.53 -33.87
N LEU A 17 21.28 -19.27 -32.87
CA LEU A 17 21.65 -18.57 -31.64
C LEU A 17 21.13 -19.40 -30.46
N THR A 18 21.91 -20.41 -30.11
CA THR A 18 21.85 -21.11 -28.82
C THR A 18 22.10 -20.11 -27.69
N LEU A 19 21.03 -19.58 -27.10
CA LEU A 19 21.09 -18.94 -25.78
C LEU A 19 21.20 -20.04 -24.72
N LYS A 20 22.43 -20.37 -24.33
CA LYS A 20 22.72 -21.06 -23.08
C LYS A 20 22.41 -20.11 -21.92
N PHE A 21 21.23 -20.22 -21.33
CA PHE A 21 20.93 -19.64 -20.02
C PHE A 21 21.83 -20.32 -18.98
N HIS A 22 22.90 -19.65 -18.58
CA HIS A 22 23.67 -20.01 -17.39
C HIS A 22 22.89 -19.54 -16.16
N ALA A 23 22.23 -20.50 -15.49
CA ALA A 23 21.72 -20.35 -14.15
C ALA A 23 22.88 -20.25 -13.15
N HIS A 24 23.44 -19.06 -12.96
CA HIS A 24 24.42 -18.79 -11.90
C HIS A 24 24.49 -17.31 -11.50
N ILE A 25 23.37 -16.72 -11.07
CA ILE A 25 23.39 -15.52 -10.22
C ILE A 25 22.26 -15.65 -9.18
N PHE A 26 22.49 -16.48 -8.16
CA PHE A 26 21.86 -16.35 -6.85
C PHE A 26 22.91 -15.70 -5.93
N LEU A 27 23.27 -14.45 -6.20
CA LEU A 27 23.99 -13.65 -5.22
C LEU A 27 22.94 -13.09 -4.26
N LYS A 28 22.88 -13.63 -3.04
CA LYS A 28 22.25 -12.93 -1.91
C LYS A 28 22.85 -11.52 -1.85
N PRO A 29 22.08 -10.44 -2.02
CA PRO A 29 22.62 -9.11 -1.79
C PRO A 29 22.99 -9.04 -0.30
N LYS A 30 24.27 -8.83 0.00
CA LYS A 30 24.68 -8.41 1.34
C LYS A 30 24.21 -6.97 1.51
N PHE A 31 22.97 -6.81 1.96
CA PHE A 31 22.47 -5.54 2.46
C PHE A 31 23.29 -5.19 3.70
N HIS A 32 24.26 -4.28 3.56
CA HIS A 32 24.76 -3.55 4.72
C HIS A 32 23.60 -2.67 5.18
N SER A 33 22.95 -3.09 6.25
CA SER A 33 22.01 -2.27 6.98
C SER A 33 22.85 -1.28 7.78
N ASP A 34 22.89 -0.02 7.34
CA ASP A 34 23.38 1.05 8.19
C ASP A 34 22.50 1.09 9.46
N PRO A 35 23.07 1.00 10.67
CA PRO A 35 22.32 0.89 11.92
C PRO A 35 21.60 2.18 12.34
N ASN A 36 21.58 3.21 11.49
CA ASN A 36 20.92 4.48 11.78
C ASN A 36 19.51 4.53 11.15
N MET A 37 18.76 3.45 11.32
CA MET A 37 17.32 3.43 11.04
C MET A 37 16.66 4.48 11.94
N THR A 38 16.20 5.58 11.36
CA THR A 38 15.52 6.67 12.07
C THR A 38 14.24 6.11 12.69
N SER A 39 14.31 5.64 13.94
CA SER A 39 13.15 5.13 14.68
C SER A 39 12.10 6.24 14.78
N SER A 40 10.83 5.92 14.52
CA SER A 40 9.77 6.92 14.57
C SER A 40 9.66 7.55 15.96
N LEU A 41 9.13 8.76 16.06
CA LEU A 41 8.90 9.43 17.35
C LEU A 41 8.12 8.51 18.32
N GLN A 42 7.15 7.77 17.78
CA GLN A 42 6.35 6.80 18.52
C GLN A 42 7.21 5.64 19.06
N ASP A 43 8.09 5.06 18.25
CA ASP A 43 8.98 3.97 18.66
C ASP A 43 9.91 4.41 19.81
N LYS A 44 10.44 5.63 19.73
CA LYS A 44 11.29 6.19 20.79
C LYS A 44 10.54 6.39 22.10
N ILE A 45 9.30 6.85 22.04
CA ILE A 45 8.44 7.01 23.24
C ILE A 45 8.14 5.65 23.86
N LEU A 46 7.75 4.66 23.05
CA LEU A 46 7.45 3.31 23.53
C LEU A 46 8.68 2.62 24.14
N THR A 47 9.85 2.79 23.53
CA THR A 47 11.12 2.21 24.01
C THR A 47 11.52 2.77 25.39
N LEU A 48 11.23 4.05 25.64
CA LEU A 48 11.62 4.72 26.89
C LEU A 48 10.52 4.74 27.95
N ASN A 49 9.34 4.17 27.68
CA ASN A 49 8.13 4.33 28.47
C ASN A 49 8.31 4.00 29.97
N ASP A 50 8.98 2.88 30.28
CA ASP A 50 9.20 2.42 31.66
C ASP A 50 10.18 3.31 32.45
N GLN A 51 11.00 4.08 31.73
CA GLN A 51 12.01 4.96 32.32
C GLN A 51 11.48 6.39 32.48
N LEU A 52 10.27 6.71 32.01
CA LEU A 52 9.70 8.05 32.08
C LEU A 52 9.23 8.36 33.50
N THR A 53 9.54 9.57 33.98
CA THR A 53 8.94 10.12 35.20
C THR A 53 7.44 10.36 35.01
N GLU A 54 6.69 10.52 36.11
CA GLU A 54 5.24 10.73 36.04
C GLU A 54 4.82 11.95 35.20
N SER A 55 5.65 13.00 35.20
CA SER A 55 5.41 14.18 34.35
C SER A 55 5.75 13.92 32.88
N GLU A 56 6.78 13.12 32.60
CA GLU A 56 7.13 12.71 31.25
C GLU A 56 6.13 11.72 30.66
N ARG A 57 5.55 10.81 31.46
CA ARG A 57 4.49 9.89 31.01
C ARG A 57 3.23 10.64 30.59
N ARG A 58 2.80 11.63 31.37
CA ARG A 58 1.67 12.50 31.00
C ARG A 58 1.93 13.23 29.68
N LEU A 59 3.15 13.72 29.49
CA LEU A 59 3.54 14.37 28.24
C LEU A 59 3.65 13.38 27.06
N ALA A 60 4.16 12.18 27.29
CA ALA A 60 4.21 11.11 26.29
C ALA A 60 2.81 10.69 25.85
N ALA A 61 1.88 10.50 26.77
CA ALA A 61 0.49 10.17 26.48
C ALA A 61 -0.18 11.23 25.59
N VAL A 62 -0.06 12.51 25.97
CA VAL A 62 -0.58 13.63 25.15
C VAL A 62 0.10 13.71 23.79
N THR A 63 1.41 13.44 23.72
CA THR A 63 2.16 13.46 22.46
C THR A 63 1.70 12.34 21.52
N LEU A 64 1.43 11.14 22.05
CA LEU A 64 0.88 10.01 21.30
C LEU A 64 -0.55 10.26 20.85
N GLU A 65 -1.40 10.84 21.71
CA GLU A 65 -2.78 11.22 21.38
C GLU A 65 -2.83 12.26 20.24
N CYS A 66 -1.90 13.22 20.24
CA CYS A 66 -1.83 14.27 19.23
C CYS A 66 -0.96 13.90 18.03
N ILE A 67 -0.42 12.68 17.92
CA ILE A 67 0.70 12.38 17.02
C ILE A 67 0.38 12.65 15.55
N GLY A 68 -0.85 12.33 15.11
CA GLY A 68 -1.31 12.55 13.74
C GLY A 68 -1.44 14.03 13.32
N ASN A 69 -1.45 14.96 14.27
CA ASN A 69 -1.46 16.40 14.00
C ASN A 69 -0.47 17.18 14.88
N LEU A 70 0.59 16.52 15.34
CA LEU A 70 1.51 17.08 16.33
C LEU A 70 2.25 18.32 15.76
N ALA A 71 2.39 18.41 14.44
CA ALA A 71 2.96 19.52 13.70
C ALA A 71 2.20 20.86 13.85
N ALA A 72 0.92 20.81 14.25
CA ALA A 72 0.07 21.97 14.48
C ALA A 72 0.23 22.57 15.89
N TYR A 73 0.82 21.83 16.83
CA TYR A 73 0.99 22.29 18.21
C TYR A 73 2.36 22.96 18.42
N SER A 74 2.44 23.77 19.47
CA SER A 74 3.66 24.29 20.06
C SER A 74 4.06 23.49 21.30
N ALA A 75 5.33 23.59 21.69
CA ALA A 75 5.83 22.97 22.92
C ALA A 75 5.06 23.44 24.17
N THR A 76 4.57 24.69 24.15
CA THR A 76 3.81 25.28 25.25
C THR A 76 2.41 24.67 25.33
N GLU A 77 1.72 24.49 24.21
CA GLU A 77 0.38 23.89 24.17
C GLU A 77 0.40 22.42 24.58
N LEU A 78 1.41 21.67 24.15
CA LEU A 78 1.62 20.28 24.59
C LEU A 78 1.92 20.19 26.09
N ALA A 79 2.78 21.06 26.60
CA ALA A 79 3.08 21.13 28.03
C ALA A 79 1.83 21.47 28.86
N GLN A 80 1.00 22.40 28.36
CA GLN A 80 -0.25 22.79 29.00
C GLN A 80 -1.27 21.65 29.01
N LYS A 81 -1.47 20.97 27.86
CA LYS A 81 -2.34 19.78 27.77
C LYS A 81 -1.89 18.66 28.71
N ALA A 82 -0.59 18.46 28.86
CA ALA A 82 -0.02 17.45 29.75
C ALA A 82 0.04 17.86 31.24
N GLY A 83 -0.28 19.12 31.56
CA GLY A 83 -0.18 19.65 32.93
C GLY A 83 1.26 19.65 33.46
N VAL A 84 2.22 20.00 32.60
CA VAL A 84 3.65 20.09 32.93
C VAL A 84 4.24 21.45 32.54
N SER A 85 5.41 21.77 33.09
CA SER A 85 6.12 23.00 32.71
C SER A 85 6.75 22.89 31.31
N LYS A 86 6.92 24.03 30.63
CA LYS A 86 7.66 24.12 29.35
C LYS A 86 9.08 23.56 29.45
N ALA A 87 9.73 23.72 30.62
CA ALA A 87 11.06 23.16 30.87
C ALA A 87 11.05 21.63 30.93
N THR A 88 10.00 21.04 31.52
CA THR A 88 9.81 19.57 31.52
C THR A 88 9.61 19.06 30.11
N ALA A 89 8.81 19.74 29.28
CA ALA A 89 8.63 19.37 27.88
C ALA A 89 9.93 19.45 27.06
N GLY A 90 10.74 20.50 27.27
CA GLY A 90 12.05 20.59 26.63
C GLY A 90 13.00 19.45 27.00
N ARG A 91 13.02 19.04 28.28
CA ARG A 91 13.86 17.90 28.73
C ARG A 91 13.38 16.57 28.15
N PHE A 92 12.06 16.36 28.07
CA PHE A 92 11.48 15.15 27.50
C PHE A 92 11.94 14.92 26.05
N PHE A 93 11.81 15.93 25.17
CA PHE A 93 12.24 15.78 23.77
C PHE A 93 13.77 15.59 23.62
N ARG A 94 14.58 16.21 24.48
CA ARG A 94 16.03 15.91 24.57
C ARG A 94 16.31 14.48 24.96
N ARG A 95 15.52 13.93 25.88
CA ARG A 95 15.66 12.54 26.31
C ARG A 95 15.31 11.54 25.20
N LEU A 96 14.39 11.92 24.30
CA LEU A 96 14.08 11.18 23.08
C LEU A 96 15.15 11.36 21.98
N GLY A 97 16.21 12.13 22.24
CA GLY A 97 17.31 12.36 21.31
C GLY A 97 17.05 13.46 20.28
N TYR A 98 16.20 14.45 20.60
CA TYR A 98 15.99 15.66 19.80
C TYR A 98 16.47 16.90 20.56
N GLU A 99 17.12 17.86 19.93
CA GLU A 99 17.57 19.11 20.55
C GLU A 99 16.44 19.87 21.25
N ASN A 100 15.25 19.89 20.61
CA ASN A 100 14.05 20.53 21.13
C ASN A 100 12.80 20.08 20.35
N PHE A 101 11.62 20.53 20.82
CA PHE A 101 10.36 20.22 20.14
C PHE A 101 10.23 20.83 18.73
N ASN A 102 10.90 21.95 18.42
CA ASN A 102 10.83 22.52 17.07
C ASN A 102 11.54 21.62 16.06
N GLU A 103 12.57 20.87 16.45
CA GLU A 103 13.19 19.85 15.61
C GLU A 103 12.19 18.72 15.30
N VAL A 104 11.50 18.21 16.33
CA VAL A 104 10.42 17.22 16.16
C VAL A 104 9.32 17.76 15.25
N ARG A 105 8.91 19.02 15.44
CA ARG A 105 7.91 19.68 14.62
C ARG A 105 8.37 19.88 13.18
N ALA A 106 9.63 20.20 12.96
CA ALA A 106 10.22 20.34 11.64
C ALA A 106 10.31 18.99 10.94
N LEU A 107 10.74 17.93 11.63
CA LEU A 107 10.75 16.55 11.12
C LEU A 107 9.35 16.07 10.74
N LEU A 108 8.32 16.36 11.55
CA LEU A 108 6.94 15.96 11.26
C LEU A 108 6.30 16.79 10.14
N ARG A 109 6.66 18.07 10.00
CA ARG A 109 6.27 18.89 8.85
C ARG A 109 6.96 18.40 7.58
N ASP A 110 8.25 18.14 7.66
CA ASP A 110 9.04 17.54 6.60
C ASP A 110 8.47 16.17 6.22
N GLU A 111 8.08 15.31 7.16
CA GLU A 111 7.39 14.04 6.87
C GLU A 111 6.01 14.22 6.23
N ALA A 112 5.22 15.20 6.68
CA ALA A 112 3.93 15.52 6.08
C ALA A 112 4.09 16.11 4.65
N ASP A 113 5.13 16.92 4.44
CA ASP A 113 5.47 17.57 3.18
C ASP A 113 6.21 16.61 2.21
N ARG A 114 6.97 15.63 2.71
CA ARG A 114 7.63 14.51 1.98
C ARG A 114 6.65 13.58 1.30
N GLY A 115 5.35 13.76 1.48
CA GLY A 115 4.36 13.14 0.61
C GLY A 115 4.13 13.92 -0.68
N SER A 116 4.51 15.21 -0.78
CA SER A 116 4.18 16.09 -1.90
C SER A 116 5.12 15.96 -3.08
N PRO A 117 4.61 15.66 -4.29
CA PRO A 117 5.41 15.69 -5.50
C PRO A 117 6.19 17.00 -5.65
N LEU A 118 5.62 18.14 -5.22
CA LEU A 118 6.29 19.45 -5.29
C LEU A 118 7.45 19.57 -4.29
N TYR A 119 7.34 18.97 -3.11
CA TYR A 119 8.38 18.98 -2.10
C TYR A 119 9.51 18.01 -2.48
N GLU A 120 9.15 16.81 -2.92
CA GLU A 120 10.13 15.84 -3.44
C GLU A 120 10.87 16.43 -4.64
N LEU A 121 10.17 17.08 -5.59
CA LEU A 121 10.77 17.75 -6.74
C LEU A 121 11.72 18.89 -6.35
N ALA A 122 11.41 19.66 -5.30
CA ALA A 122 12.30 20.69 -4.77
C ALA A 122 13.56 20.10 -4.09
N GLY A 123 13.46 18.86 -3.60
CA GLY A 123 14.55 18.07 -3.04
C GLY A 123 15.32 17.20 -4.04
N VAL A 124 14.85 17.06 -5.29
CA VAL A 124 15.56 16.32 -6.35
C VAL A 124 16.83 17.09 -6.73
N ARG A 125 17.92 16.82 -6.01
CA ARG A 125 19.26 16.95 -6.55
C ARG A 125 19.57 15.64 -7.26
N ALA A 126 20.12 15.71 -8.47
CA ALA A 126 20.72 14.53 -9.08
C ALA A 126 21.71 13.95 -8.04
N PRO A 127 21.57 12.68 -7.63
CA PRO A 127 22.53 12.11 -6.70
C PRO A 127 23.92 12.18 -7.34
N ALA A 128 24.94 12.40 -6.50
CA ALA A 128 26.34 12.40 -6.92
C ALA A 128 26.88 10.98 -7.22
N ASP A 129 26.00 9.97 -7.28
CA ASP A 129 26.35 8.57 -7.52
C ASP A 129 26.31 8.25 -9.02
N ASP A 130 27.23 7.40 -9.48
CA ASP A 130 27.43 7.02 -10.88
C ASP A 130 26.35 6.06 -11.41
N GLN A 131 25.44 5.58 -10.56
CA GLN A 131 24.37 4.68 -10.98
C GLN A 131 23.32 5.37 -11.87
N ALA A 132 23.08 4.79 -13.04
CA ALA A 132 22.06 5.25 -13.98
C ALA A 132 20.67 5.32 -13.31
N PRO A 133 19.88 6.40 -13.54
CA PRO A 133 18.59 6.61 -12.87
C PRO A 133 17.61 5.43 -12.94
N LEU A 134 17.60 4.69 -14.06
CA LEU A 134 16.74 3.52 -14.25
C LEU A 134 17.13 2.34 -13.35
N ALA A 135 18.43 2.05 -13.20
CA ALA A 135 18.91 0.94 -12.38
C ALA A 135 18.55 1.15 -10.90
N ARG A 136 18.67 2.40 -10.43
CA ARG A 136 18.26 2.80 -9.08
C ARG A 136 16.76 2.68 -8.86
N HIS A 137 15.93 3.07 -9.83
CA HIS A 137 14.48 2.87 -9.76
C HIS A 137 14.13 1.38 -9.63
N LEU A 138 14.72 0.52 -10.47
CA LEU A 138 14.51 -0.92 -10.39
C LEU A 138 14.96 -1.49 -9.05
N ALA A 139 16.12 -1.09 -8.53
CA ALA A 139 16.63 -1.54 -7.24
C ALA A 139 15.67 -1.16 -6.08
N ASN A 140 15.12 0.06 -6.11
CA ASN A 140 14.13 0.51 -5.15
C ASN A 140 12.84 -0.32 -5.20
N ASP A 141 12.34 -0.63 -6.40
CA ASP A 141 11.13 -1.44 -6.56
C ASP A 141 11.32 -2.89 -6.08
N LEU A 142 12.48 -3.49 -6.38
CA LEU A 142 12.85 -4.81 -5.85
C LEU A 142 12.94 -4.81 -4.33
N GLN A 143 13.49 -3.74 -3.73
CA GLN A 143 13.57 -3.59 -2.28
C GLN A 143 12.17 -3.44 -1.66
N ASN A 144 11.27 -2.65 -2.26
CA ASN A 144 9.88 -2.52 -1.79
C ASN A 144 9.16 -3.86 -1.78
N LEU A 145 9.33 -4.67 -2.85
CA LEU A 145 8.78 -6.03 -2.91
C LEU A 145 9.35 -6.90 -1.79
N ALA A 146 10.67 -7.01 -1.69
CA ALA A 146 11.33 -7.84 -0.68
C ALA A 146 10.88 -7.48 0.74
N GLN A 147 10.94 -6.19 1.10
CA GLN A 147 10.53 -5.73 2.43
C GLN A 147 9.05 -5.95 2.73
N THR A 148 8.18 -5.85 1.71
CA THR A 148 6.75 -6.11 1.88
C THR A 148 6.50 -7.57 2.18
N PHE A 149 7.03 -8.48 1.35
CA PHE A 149 6.78 -9.92 1.50
C PHE A 149 7.52 -10.53 2.70
N ASP A 150 8.65 -9.96 3.14
CA ASP A 150 9.33 -10.37 4.37
C ASP A 150 8.54 -10.01 5.64
N ARG A 151 7.70 -8.97 5.60
CA ARG A 151 6.94 -8.46 6.75
C ARG A 151 5.49 -8.92 6.78
N LEU A 152 4.96 -9.40 5.66
CA LEU A 152 3.59 -9.92 5.59
C LEU A 152 3.51 -11.26 6.33
N HIS A 153 2.55 -11.35 7.25
CA HIS A 153 2.27 -12.62 7.90
C HIS A 153 1.38 -13.48 6.99
N PRO A 154 1.77 -14.72 6.64
CA PRO A 154 1.00 -15.56 5.73
C PRO A 154 -0.46 -15.76 6.17
N ALA A 155 -0.70 -15.92 7.48
CA ALA A 155 -2.05 -16.10 8.02
C ALA A 155 -2.96 -14.88 7.79
N ASP A 156 -2.43 -13.65 7.72
CA ASP A 156 -3.24 -12.47 7.43
C ASP A 156 -3.67 -12.46 5.97
N VAL A 157 -2.77 -12.87 5.06
CA VAL A 157 -3.08 -13.03 3.64
C VAL A 157 -4.16 -14.10 3.46
N GLU A 158 -3.98 -15.28 4.05
CA GLU A 158 -4.96 -16.36 4.02
C GLU A 158 -6.32 -15.93 4.57
N ARG A 159 -6.32 -15.17 5.68
CA ARG A 159 -7.54 -14.64 6.28
C ARG A 159 -8.24 -13.62 5.38
N ALA A 160 -7.51 -12.73 4.71
CA ALA A 160 -8.10 -11.81 3.73
C ALA A 160 -8.75 -12.58 2.58
N VAL A 161 -8.07 -13.60 2.04
CA VAL A 161 -8.61 -14.44 0.96
C VAL A 161 -9.86 -15.18 1.41
N ALA A 162 -9.86 -15.76 2.62
CA ALA A 162 -11.03 -16.44 3.19
C ALA A 162 -12.23 -15.49 3.37
N LEU A 163 -11.99 -14.25 3.81
CA LEU A 163 -13.02 -13.21 3.87
C LEU A 163 -13.59 -12.92 2.48
N PHE A 164 -12.73 -12.76 1.45
CA PHE A 164 -13.20 -12.52 0.08
C PHE A 164 -13.95 -13.71 -0.52
N ALA A 165 -13.58 -14.94 -0.18
CA ALA A 165 -14.26 -16.14 -0.63
C ALA A 165 -15.66 -16.28 -0.01
N GLY A 166 -15.79 -15.99 1.29
CA GLY A 166 -17.03 -16.13 2.05
C GLY A 166 -18.00 -14.95 2.00
N ALA A 167 -17.59 -13.80 1.43
CA ALA A 167 -18.40 -12.59 1.46
C ALA A 167 -19.65 -12.68 0.57
N GLY A 168 -20.78 -12.11 1.01
CA GLY A 168 -21.95 -11.86 0.17
C GLY A 168 -21.58 -10.93 -0.99
N ARG A 169 -21.01 -9.76 -0.69
CA ARG A 169 -20.39 -8.84 -1.65
C ARG A 169 -19.04 -8.33 -1.15
N VAL A 170 -18.20 -7.90 -2.09
CA VAL A 170 -16.93 -7.24 -1.83
C VAL A 170 -17.00 -5.80 -2.33
N PHE A 171 -17.08 -4.86 -1.39
CA PHE A 171 -16.96 -3.43 -1.68
C PHE A 171 -15.50 -3.04 -1.64
N ILE A 172 -15.02 -2.30 -2.64
CA ILE A 172 -13.63 -1.88 -2.76
C ILE A 172 -13.58 -0.37 -2.81
N ALA A 173 -12.87 0.24 -1.88
CA ALA A 173 -12.77 1.67 -1.75
C ALA A 173 -11.33 2.14 -1.84
N GLY A 174 -11.12 3.24 -2.55
CA GLY A 174 -9.83 3.89 -2.65
C GLY A 174 -9.98 5.26 -3.30
N PHE A 175 -9.15 6.21 -2.87
CA PHE A 175 -9.15 7.57 -3.38
C PHE A 175 -7.76 7.93 -3.90
N ARG A 176 -7.68 8.87 -4.85
CA ARG A 176 -6.42 9.31 -5.48
C ARG A 176 -5.64 8.13 -6.06
N ASN A 177 -4.37 7.92 -5.69
CA ASN A 177 -3.61 6.75 -6.17
C ASN A 177 -4.19 5.43 -5.66
N GLY A 178 -4.77 5.41 -4.46
CA GLY A 178 -5.50 4.26 -3.94
C GLY A 178 -6.72 3.89 -4.80
N ARG A 179 -7.31 4.84 -5.54
CA ARG A 179 -8.41 4.56 -6.50
C ARG A 179 -7.94 3.74 -7.69
N VAL A 180 -6.68 3.89 -8.12
CA VAL A 180 -6.10 3.08 -9.20
C VAL A 180 -5.92 1.64 -8.73
N LEU A 181 -5.41 1.45 -7.52
CA LEU A 181 -5.28 0.13 -6.90
C LEU A 181 -6.65 -0.52 -6.64
N ALA A 182 -7.63 0.25 -6.19
CA ALA A 182 -9.00 -0.22 -5.99
C ALA A 182 -9.62 -0.69 -7.31
N GLN A 183 -9.43 0.06 -8.40
CA GLN A 183 -9.87 -0.34 -9.74
C GLN A 183 -9.17 -1.61 -10.22
N TYR A 184 -7.86 -1.74 -9.98
CA TYR A 184 -7.11 -2.94 -10.35
C TYR A 184 -7.62 -4.17 -9.60
N ALA A 185 -7.79 -4.07 -8.27
CA ALA A 185 -8.37 -5.14 -7.47
C ALA A 185 -9.80 -5.48 -7.92
N TRP A 186 -10.62 -4.46 -8.20
CA TRP A 186 -11.98 -4.64 -8.73
C TRP A 186 -12.00 -5.40 -10.06
N ALA A 187 -11.12 -5.04 -11.01
CA ALA A 187 -11.05 -5.68 -12.32
C ALA A 187 -10.65 -7.16 -12.23
N LEU A 188 -9.77 -7.53 -11.30
CA LEU A 188 -9.37 -8.92 -11.08
C LEU A 188 -10.45 -9.70 -10.30
N LEU A 189 -10.96 -9.16 -9.21
CA LEU A 189 -11.96 -9.84 -8.38
C LEU A 189 -13.27 -10.06 -9.14
N THR A 190 -13.66 -9.13 -10.02
CA THR A 190 -14.87 -9.27 -10.86
C THR A 190 -14.77 -10.44 -11.83
N GLN A 191 -13.57 -10.84 -12.26
CA GLN A 191 -13.40 -12.04 -13.09
C GLN A 191 -13.59 -13.33 -12.28
N LEU A 192 -13.31 -13.30 -10.98
CA LEU A 192 -13.30 -14.48 -10.12
C LEU A 192 -14.62 -14.74 -9.40
N ARG A 193 -15.39 -13.69 -9.07
CA ARG A 193 -16.66 -13.83 -8.37
C ARG A 193 -17.67 -12.72 -8.70
N PRO A 194 -18.99 -12.97 -8.54
CA PRO A 194 -20.00 -11.92 -8.58
C PRO A 194 -19.99 -11.05 -7.32
N GLY A 195 -20.71 -9.92 -7.37
CA GLY A 195 -20.94 -9.06 -6.21
C GLY A 195 -19.71 -8.26 -5.79
N VAL A 196 -18.91 -7.80 -6.76
CA VAL A 196 -17.74 -6.93 -6.49
C VAL A 196 -18.07 -5.51 -6.94
N THR A 197 -18.06 -4.56 -6.00
CA THR A 197 -18.46 -3.17 -6.23
C THR A 197 -17.30 -2.24 -5.91
N LEU A 198 -16.97 -1.34 -6.84
CA LEU A 198 -16.02 -0.25 -6.59
C LEU A 198 -16.79 0.95 -6.03
N ALA A 199 -16.41 1.44 -4.85
CA ALA A 199 -17.09 2.54 -4.15
C ALA A 199 -16.19 3.80 -4.03
N PRO A 200 -16.65 4.99 -4.45
CA PRO A 200 -17.91 5.22 -5.18
C PRO A 200 -17.85 4.67 -6.62
N GLY A 201 -18.97 4.15 -7.11
CA GLY A 201 -19.15 3.70 -8.49
C GLY A 201 -19.06 4.85 -9.49
N ALA A 202 -18.92 4.54 -10.77
CA ALA A 202 -18.96 5.56 -11.82
C ALA A 202 -20.35 6.20 -11.86
N GLY A 203 -20.43 7.52 -11.62
CA GLY A 203 -21.68 8.27 -11.65
C GLY A 203 -22.54 8.16 -10.38
N LEU A 204 -22.08 7.45 -9.35
CA LEU A 204 -22.75 7.35 -8.05
C LEU A 204 -22.02 8.15 -6.98
N ASN A 205 -22.77 8.56 -5.96
CA ASN A 205 -22.20 9.14 -4.76
C ASN A 205 -21.88 8.04 -3.74
N LEU A 206 -20.86 8.26 -2.92
CA LEU A 206 -20.40 7.30 -1.92
C LEU A 206 -21.51 6.78 -0.99
N ALA A 207 -22.44 7.66 -0.60
CA ALA A 207 -23.53 7.30 0.30
C ALA A 207 -24.51 6.29 -0.32
N GLU A 208 -24.76 6.38 -1.63
CA GLU A 208 -25.66 5.48 -2.35
C GLU A 208 -25.04 4.08 -2.43
N ASP A 209 -23.74 3.98 -2.76
CA ASP A 209 -23.04 2.69 -2.78
C ASP A 209 -22.98 2.03 -1.40
N LEU A 210 -22.72 2.81 -0.35
CA LEU A 210 -22.57 2.27 1.00
C LEU A 210 -23.90 1.98 1.70
N ALA A 211 -25.02 2.47 1.17
CA ALA A 211 -26.34 2.18 1.73
C ALA A 211 -26.65 0.68 1.69
N ASP A 212 -26.11 0.00 0.68
CA ASP A 212 -26.31 -1.42 0.48
C ASP A 212 -25.38 -2.30 1.31
N LEU A 213 -24.30 -1.77 1.90
CA LEU A 213 -23.33 -2.55 2.67
C LEU A 213 -23.98 -3.20 3.91
N GLY A 214 -23.81 -4.52 4.06
CA GLY A 214 -24.42 -5.33 5.13
C GLY A 214 -23.45 -6.25 5.87
N ALA A 215 -23.96 -7.01 6.84
CA ALA A 215 -23.16 -7.83 7.77
C ALA A 215 -22.39 -8.98 7.11
N ASP A 216 -22.89 -9.49 5.98
CA ASP A 216 -22.26 -10.58 5.23
C ASP A 216 -21.23 -10.09 4.21
N ASP A 217 -21.05 -8.77 4.08
CA ASP A 217 -20.17 -8.16 3.10
C ASP A 217 -18.76 -7.87 3.65
N VAL A 218 -17.81 -7.68 2.74
CA VAL A 218 -16.45 -7.22 3.05
C VAL A 218 -16.21 -5.86 2.40
N LEU A 219 -15.64 -4.93 3.16
CA LEU A 219 -15.08 -3.68 2.67
C LEU A 219 -13.55 -3.81 2.59
N LEU A 220 -13.00 -3.80 1.37
CA LEU A 220 -11.59 -3.67 1.07
C LEU A 220 -11.23 -2.19 0.89
N VAL A 221 -10.33 -1.66 1.72
CA VAL A 221 -9.89 -0.27 1.68
C VAL A 221 -8.43 -0.16 1.21
N MET A 222 -8.19 0.70 0.22
CA MET A 222 -6.87 1.13 -0.22
C MET A 222 -6.48 2.42 0.50
N ASP A 223 -5.69 2.31 1.56
CA ASP A 223 -5.28 3.44 2.42
C ASP A 223 -3.77 3.67 2.33
N PHE A 224 -3.32 4.51 1.40
CA PHE A 224 -1.89 4.81 1.22
C PHE A 224 -1.58 6.27 1.60
N ARG A 225 -0.29 6.60 1.69
CA ARG A 225 0.24 7.96 1.91
C ARG A 225 -0.61 9.05 1.23
N ARG A 226 -0.75 10.18 1.94
CA ARG A 226 -1.75 11.24 1.66
C ARG A 226 -3.19 10.75 1.82
N ARG A 227 -3.42 10.08 2.95
CA ARG A 227 -4.68 9.44 3.34
C ARG A 227 -5.85 10.40 3.24
N VAL A 228 -6.94 9.91 2.67
CA VAL A 228 -8.16 10.68 2.51
C VAL A 228 -9.02 10.47 3.75
N THR A 229 -9.41 11.57 4.39
CA THR A 229 -10.18 11.55 5.65
C THR A 229 -11.51 10.80 5.54
N LEU A 230 -12.04 10.64 4.33
CA LEU A 230 -13.28 9.95 4.04
C LEU A 230 -13.22 8.42 4.28
N LEU A 231 -12.03 7.81 4.27
CA LEU A 231 -11.88 6.36 4.47
C LEU A 231 -12.34 5.91 5.86
N TRP A 232 -12.07 6.68 6.91
CA TRP A 232 -12.42 6.29 8.28
C TRP A 232 -13.92 6.31 8.57
N PRO A 233 -14.69 7.33 8.14
CA PRO A 233 -16.16 7.25 8.14
C PRO A 233 -16.71 6.01 7.43
N MET A 234 -16.10 5.58 6.32
CA MET A 234 -16.52 4.36 5.61
C MET A 234 -16.27 3.10 6.44
N VAL A 235 -15.08 2.98 7.03
CA VAL A 235 -14.74 1.86 7.92
C VAL A 235 -15.63 1.86 9.16
N ALA A 236 -15.94 3.04 9.72
CA ALA A 236 -16.86 3.16 10.84
C ALA A 236 -18.28 2.70 10.48
N HIS A 237 -18.77 3.05 9.29
CA HIS A 237 -20.06 2.57 8.78
C HIS A 237 -20.06 1.05 8.57
N ALA A 238 -19.03 0.49 7.93
CA ALA A 238 -18.86 -0.95 7.74
C ALA A 238 -18.92 -1.71 9.07
N ASN A 239 -18.17 -1.21 10.07
CA ASN A 239 -18.17 -1.78 11.41
C ASN A 239 -19.54 -1.72 12.09
N ARG A 240 -20.29 -0.61 11.90
CA ARG A 240 -21.63 -0.41 12.45
C ARG A 240 -22.66 -1.38 11.86
N VAL A 241 -22.58 -1.67 10.57
CA VAL A 241 -23.49 -2.62 9.89
C VAL A 241 -23.04 -4.07 10.02
N GLY A 242 -21.87 -4.32 10.63
CA GLY A 242 -21.34 -5.66 10.88
C GLY A 242 -20.46 -6.22 9.76
N ALA A 243 -20.26 -5.47 8.67
CA ALA A 243 -19.39 -5.85 7.56
C ALA A 243 -17.95 -6.05 8.03
N LYS A 244 -17.25 -6.93 7.34
CA LYS A 244 -15.83 -7.22 7.58
C LYS A 244 -14.95 -6.20 6.88
N VAL A 245 -13.82 -5.83 7.48
CA VAL A 245 -12.94 -4.80 6.93
C VAL A 245 -11.54 -5.34 6.69
N VAL A 246 -11.08 -5.25 5.44
CA VAL A 246 -9.70 -5.53 5.03
C VAL A 246 -9.06 -4.24 4.57
N ILE A 247 -7.90 -3.88 5.12
CA ILE A 247 -7.18 -2.67 4.76
C ILE A 247 -5.86 -3.03 4.10
N LEU A 248 -5.65 -2.56 2.86
CA LEU A 248 -4.36 -2.55 2.19
C LEU A 248 -3.74 -1.16 2.39
N THR A 249 -2.60 -1.10 3.08
CA THR A 249 -1.98 0.18 3.48
C THR A 249 -0.47 0.15 3.39
N ASP A 250 0.19 1.23 3.79
CA ASP A 250 1.65 1.34 3.89
C ASP A 250 2.12 1.47 5.35
N PRO A 251 3.43 1.33 5.62
CA PRO A 251 3.97 1.39 6.99
C PRO A 251 3.68 2.69 7.75
N SER A 252 3.35 3.80 7.07
CA SER A 252 3.02 5.07 7.73
C SER A 252 1.63 5.10 8.37
N ALA A 253 0.76 4.09 8.16
CA ALA A 253 -0.51 4.00 8.86
C ALA A 253 -0.32 3.52 10.30
N THR A 254 -0.05 4.45 11.22
CA THR A 254 0.13 4.13 12.65
C THR A 254 -1.19 4.17 13.43
N ASP A 255 -2.16 4.98 12.98
CA ASP A 255 -3.49 5.10 13.56
C ASP A 255 -4.53 4.44 12.66
N LEU A 256 -4.81 3.17 12.94
CA LEU A 256 -5.82 2.39 12.24
C LEU A 256 -7.11 2.35 13.04
N PRO A 257 -8.28 2.28 12.37
CA PRO A 257 -9.56 2.11 13.05
C PRO A 257 -9.52 0.91 13.99
N ALA A 258 -10.06 1.08 15.20
CA ALA A 258 -10.03 0.07 16.27
C ALA A 258 -10.57 -1.31 15.85
N ARG A 259 -11.41 -1.37 14.83
CA ARG A 259 -11.91 -2.62 14.23
C ARG A 259 -11.55 -2.68 12.74
N SER A 260 -10.46 -3.41 12.47
CA SER A 260 -10.01 -3.83 11.14
C SER A 260 -9.75 -5.33 11.23
N ASP A 261 -10.48 -6.17 10.45
CA ASP A 261 -10.36 -7.62 10.57
C ASP A 261 -9.03 -8.15 10.01
N VAL A 262 -8.50 -7.50 8.97
CA VAL A 262 -7.18 -7.78 8.40
C VAL A 262 -6.52 -6.49 7.93
N VAL A 263 -5.22 -6.33 8.19
CA VAL A 263 -4.41 -5.21 7.73
C VAL A 263 -3.18 -5.73 7.00
N LEU A 264 -3.07 -5.43 5.72
CA LEU A 264 -1.96 -5.83 4.86
C LEU A 264 -1.12 -4.60 4.54
N ARG A 265 0.16 -4.61 4.93
CA ARG A 265 1.06 -3.46 4.79
C ARG A 265 2.05 -3.68 3.65
N CYS A 266 2.06 -2.77 2.69
CA CYS A 266 2.97 -2.74 1.55
C CYS A 266 3.89 -1.52 1.61
N VAL A 267 5.20 -1.76 1.53
CA VAL A 267 6.18 -0.67 1.39
C VAL A 267 6.00 -0.03 0.02
N ASN A 268 5.93 1.31 -0.01
CA ASN A 268 5.64 2.07 -1.22
C ASN A 268 6.63 3.22 -1.49
N HIS A 269 7.89 3.07 -1.03
CA HIS A 269 8.88 4.14 -1.15
C HIS A 269 9.19 4.45 -2.62
N GLY A 270 9.12 5.72 -3.00
CA GLY A 270 9.50 6.20 -4.33
C GLY A 270 10.99 6.41 -4.46
N ALA A 271 11.57 6.13 -5.64
CA ALA A 271 12.96 6.46 -5.93
C ALA A 271 13.18 7.97 -6.17
N ALA A 272 12.09 8.74 -6.31
CA ALA A 272 12.07 10.18 -6.55
C ALA A 272 10.68 10.74 -6.15
N VAL A 273 10.00 11.44 -7.07
CA VAL A 273 8.81 12.29 -6.85
C VAL A 273 7.48 11.52 -6.70
N PHE A 274 7.50 10.21 -6.92
CA PHE A 274 6.30 9.38 -6.92
C PHE A 274 6.51 8.13 -6.08
N ASP A 275 5.53 7.82 -5.23
CA ASP A 275 5.42 6.54 -4.54
C ASP A 275 5.44 5.37 -5.56
N SER A 276 6.09 4.28 -5.17
CA SER A 276 6.04 3.03 -5.93
C SER A 276 4.96 2.12 -5.36
N TYR A 277 3.98 1.72 -6.18
CA TYR A 277 2.90 0.81 -5.75
C TYR A 277 3.11 -0.63 -6.22
N VAL A 278 4.32 -0.97 -6.68
CA VAL A 278 4.65 -2.30 -7.23
C VAL A 278 4.34 -3.44 -6.23
N ALA A 279 4.61 -3.23 -4.95
CA ALA A 279 4.34 -4.21 -3.91
C ALA A 279 2.84 -4.40 -3.66
N ALA A 280 2.06 -3.31 -3.69
CA ALA A 280 0.61 -3.38 -3.56
C ALA A 280 -0.04 -4.09 -4.76
N VAL A 281 0.39 -3.78 -5.98
CA VAL A 281 -0.04 -4.46 -7.21
C VAL A 281 0.28 -5.95 -7.15
N SER A 282 1.50 -6.31 -6.73
CA SER A 282 1.92 -7.70 -6.58
C SER A 282 1.09 -8.44 -5.51
N LEU A 283 0.79 -7.81 -4.38
CA LEU A 283 -0.05 -8.41 -3.35
C LEU A 283 -1.51 -8.57 -3.80
N ILE A 284 -2.08 -7.58 -4.50
CA ILE A 284 -3.43 -7.69 -5.09
C ILE A 284 -3.49 -8.90 -6.04
N ASN A 285 -2.48 -9.09 -6.88
CA ASN A 285 -2.38 -10.26 -7.75
C ASN A 285 -2.34 -11.56 -6.95
N HIS A 286 -1.49 -11.63 -5.94
CA HIS A 286 -1.37 -12.82 -5.10
C HIS A 286 -2.68 -13.15 -4.37
N LEU A 287 -3.39 -12.15 -3.84
CA LEU A 287 -4.71 -12.32 -3.21
C LEU A 287 -5.72 -12.88 -4.21
N CYS A 288 -5.78 -12.35 -5.43
CA CYS A 288 -6.70 -12.81 -6.46
C CYS A 288 -6.36 -14.23 -6.95
N THR A 289 -5.08 -14.54 -7.17
CA THR A 289 -4.63 -15.90 -7.52
C THR A 289 -4.99 -16.90 -6.43
N SER A 290 -4.76 -16.55 -5.16
CA SER A 290 -5.11 -17.41 -4.03
C SER A 290 -6.62 -17.59 -3.88
N LEU A 291 -7.39 -16.53 -4.14
CA LEU A 291 -8.86 -16.60 -4.16
C LEU A 291 -9.36 -17.52 -5.27
N ALA A 292 -8.80 -17.44 -6.48
CA ALA A 292 -9.16 -18.33 -7.58
C ALA A 292 -8.96 -19.80 -7.22
N LEU A 293 -7.87 -20.13 -6.52
CA LEU A 293 -7.61 -21.50 -6.04
C LEU A 293 -8.63 -21.97 -5.01
N ILE A 294 -9.11 -21.07 -4.13
CA ILE A 294 -10.13 -21.41 -3.12
C ILE A 294 -11.52 -21.55 -3.75
N LEU A 295 -11.87 -20.69 -4.71
CA LEU A 295 -13.15 -20.73 -5.41
C LEU A 295 -13.27 -21.93 -6.37
N GLY A 296 -12.14 -22.41 -6.91
CA GLY A 296 -12.09 -23.62 -7.73
C GLY A 296 -13.00 -23.53 -8.95
N ASP A 297 -13.90 -24.51 -9.09
CA ASP A 297 -14.80 -24.62 -10.23
C ASP A 297 -15.72 -23.39 -10.39
N ALA A 298 -16.15 -22.75 -9.29
CA ALA A 298 -16.99 -21.56 -9.38
C ALA A 298 -16.29 -20.37 -10.08
N ALA A 299 -14.97 -20.22 -9.88
CA ALA A 299 -14.19 -19.21 -10.59
C ALA A 299 -13.94 -19.60 -12.05
N ARG A 300 -13.75 -20.90 -12.32
CA ARG A 300 -13.61 -21.43 -13.69
C ARG A 300 -14.88 -21.18 -14.50
N ASP A 301 -16.05 -21.59 -14.00
CA ASP A 301 -17.33 -21.42 -14.68
C ASP A 301 -17.60 -19.95 -15.02
N ARG A 302 -17.24 -19.05 -14.10
CA ARG A 302 -17.36 -17.61 -14.32
C ARG A 302 -16.42 -17.10 -15.41
N LEU A 303 -15.18 -17.55 -15.44
CA LEU A 303 -14.22 -17.18 -16.48
C LEU A 303 -14.68 -17.70 -17.85
N GLU A 304 -15.18 -18.93 -17.92
CA GLU A 304 -15.74 -19.51 -19.15
C GLU A 304 -16.95 -18.73 -19.66
N GLU A 305 -17.86 -18.30 -18.77
CA GLU A 305 -18.98 -17.41 -19.11
C GLU A 305 -18.48 -16.06 -19.67
N ILE A 306 -17.48 -15.45 -19.04
CA ILE A 306 -16.89 -14.18 -19.49
C ILE A 306 -16.22 -14.36 -20.87
N GLU A 307 -15.45 -15.43 -21.06
CA GLU A 307 -14.83 -15.75 -22.36
C GLU A 307 -15.87 -15.96 -23.45
N SER A 308 -16.96 -16.69 -23.16
CA SER A 308 -18.07 -16.88 -24.10
C SER A 308 -18.73 -15.55 -24.49
N LEU A 309 -18.84 -14.60 -23.56
CA LEU A 309 -19.36 -13.26 -23.85
C LEU A 309 -18.39 -12.46 -24.72
N HIS A 310 -17.08 -12.52 -24.45
CA HIS A 310 -16.08 -11.89 -25.29
C HIS A 310 -16.10 -12.43 -26.73
N ASP A 311 -16.22 -13.74 -26.91
CA ASP A 311 -16.38 -14.36 -28.23
C ASP A 311 -17.67 -13.90 -28.92
N HIS A 312 -18.78 -13.77 -28.16
CA HIS A 312 -20.05 -13.29 -28.69
C HIS A 312 -19.98 -11.83 -29.17
N TYR A 313 -19.31 -10.95 -28.42
CA TYR A 313 -19.17 -9.54 -28.75
C TYR A 313 -18.01 -9.25 -29.72
N GLY A 314 -17.05 -10.15 -29.86
CA GLY A 314 -15.87 -9.99 -30.72
C GLY A 314 -14.96 -8.84 -30.28
N ASP A 315 -14.89 -8.57 -28.97
CA ASP A 315 -14.18 -7.43 -28.39
C ASP A 315 -12.72 -7.71 -28.00
N LEU A 316 -12.29 -8.98 -28.03
CA LEU A 316 -10.92 -9.40 -27.79
C LEU A 316 -10.34 -10.18 -28.97
N HIS A 317 -9.08 -9.89 -29.31
CA HIS A 317 -8.30 -10.71 -30.24
C HIS A 317 -7.69 -11.89 -29.48
N ARG A 318 -7.96 -13.11 -29.96
CA ARG A 318 -7.29 -14.34 -29.50
C ARG A 318 -5.84 -14.42 -29.96
#